data_AF-G0R492-F1
#
_entry.id   AF-G0R492-F1
#
_cell.length_a   1.000
_cell.length_b   1.000
_cell.length_c   1.000
_cell.angle_alpha   90.00
_cell.angle_beta   90.00
_cell.angle_gamma   90.00
#
_symmetry.space_group_name_H-M   'P 1'
#
loop_
_entity.id
_entity.type
_entity.pdbx_description
1 polymer ?
#
loop_
_entity_poly.entity_id
_entity_poly.type
_entity_poly.pdbx_seq_one_letter_code
_entity_poly.pdbx_strand_id
1 'polypeptide(L)'
;MLKKLVKAFLILYMLLISLSKSQKEDYFYERIHTVRLEGSTDETVYWINIYIGSPPQRQTAIIDTGSYLLAFPCQECKTCGDHISYPYDLEKSLTAKKEKCKSTKLSCQGYCNNFSQECNWSVSYAEGSSISGYMAGDYVVLGDEMQDYIEKLTKNQISEKEEQEYLTYIKHESVFLNFGCTTNETNLFLSQVPDGIIGLAPSDKSGRANTGNIVDEIFKKHKQNNETHVFSLCLNAEKGGYMSVGGYNYELHEKNARTQIIPFDSDSGYYSVSIKQILIQNNVIVTNIGYTIIDSGTTIVLGPSRIINPIIQKINELCESEQYSCGGSKKNGDKQQSKFLYNPSKYENNVNNFFDSFPNIDFKFENGQVIVWKPSAYLYIDRKNGYKNLYQFGFEAYESGKLYLGGPFMKNYDILFDRDNQEIHFTASKCTIEGITSMHMNNNSNKVKKSIEDGTFVKDVQNFKKNIYIMQKKYTKINNDYQKNNQNNDYNNNNFKNNSNNKDNTKDQNKNLNNLVKIIWVLMVLLGVFSLVVSFYYIYRNFKKNYDPKLIQLDDQDDDLTIGNKQQNQRNNELQSSDHQQIQMQESVNNNEIQQNHLENV
;
A
#
# COMPACT_ATOMS: atom_id res chain seq x y z
N MET A 1 34.16 29.56 55.75
CA MET A 1 34.02 28.09 55.66
C MET A 1 32.71 27.67 55.00
N LEU A 2 31.56 28.15 55.49
CA LEU A 2 30.22 27.79 54.97
C LEU A 2 30.04 28.00 53.45
N LYS A 3 30.49 29.14 52.89
CA LYS A 3 30.43 29.40 51.44
C LYS A 3 31.23 28.39 50.60
N LYS A 4 32.34 27.86 51.13
CA LYS A 4 33.15 26.84 50.43
C LYS A 4 32.47 25.47 50.48
N LEU A 5 31.84 25.13 51.60
CA LEU A 5 31.03 23.92 51.76
C LEU A 5 29.81 23.91 50.84
N VAL A 6 29.07 25.01 50.76
CA VAL A 6 27.90 25.12 49.84
C VAL A 6 28.33 24.99 48.38
N LYS A 7 29.47 25.60 48.00
CA LYS A 7 30.00 25.49 46.64
C LYS A 7 30.46 24.07 46.31
N ALA A 8 31.10 23.39 47.26
CA ALA A 8 31.47 21.98 47.11
C ALA A 8 30.24 21.07 47.01
N PHE A 9 29.19 21.32 47.79
CA PHE A 9 27.95 20.56 47.75
C PHE A 9 27.19 20.77 46.43
N LEU A 10 27.16 22.01 45.90
CA LEU A 10 26.58 22.31 44.59
C LEU A 10 27.36 21.64 43.45
N ILE A 11 28.69 21.62 43.53
CA ILE A 11 29.54 20.93 42.54
C ILE A 11 29.29 19.42 42.62
N LEU A 12 29.24 18.84 43.82
CA LEU A 12 28.95 17.42 44.02
C LEU A 12 27.53 17.06 43.55
N TYR A 13 26.54 17.91 43.83
CA TYR A 13 25.17 17.74 43.37
C TYR A 13 25.05 17.87 41.84
N MET A 14 25.77 18.80 41.21
CA MET A 14 25.84 18.91 39.75
C MET A 14 26.59 17.74 39.10
N LEU A 15 27.65 17.23 39.74
CA LEU A 15 28.34 16.00 39.33
C LEU A 15 27.42 14.80 39.46
N LEU A 16 26.68 14.67 40.56
CA LEU A 16 25.69 13.62 40.77
C LEU A 16 24.52 13.71 39.78
N ILE A 17 24.07 14.91 39.40
CA ILE A 17 23.08 15.11 38.31
C ILE A 17 23.68 14.75 36.95
N SER A 18 24.97 15.05 36.72
CA SER A 18 25.66 14.67 35.48
C SER A 18 25.87 13.15 35.39
N LEU A 19 26.08 12.48 36.54
CA LEU A 19 26.19 11.03 36.68
C LEU A 19 24.82 10.34 36.69
N SER A 20 23.76 11.02 37.14
CA SER A 20 22.38 10.53 37.13
C SER A 20 21.62 10.85 35.85
N LYS A 21 22.21 11.61 34.91
CA LYS A 21 21.87 11.49 33.49
C LYS A 21 22.34 10.10 33.04
N SER A 22 21.57 9.09 33.45
CA SER A 22 21.45 7.85 32.70
C SER A 22 21.34 8.27 31.24
N GLN A 23 22.35 7.92 30.43
CA GLN A 23 22.18 7.87 28.99
C GLN A 23 20.95 6.99 28.81
N LYS A 24 19.82 7.61 28.46
CA LYS A 24 18.61 6.88 28.15
C LYS A 24 18.98 6.06 26.92
N GLU A 25 19.27 4.78 27.13
CA GLU A 25 19.59 3.85 26.06
C GLU A 25 18.31 3.68 25.23
N ASP A 26 18.23 4.40 24.12
CA ASP A 26 17.18 4.19 23.13
C ASP A 26 17.59 2.96 22.30
N TYR A 27 16.75 1.93 22.35
CA TYR A 27 16.92 0.69 21.59
C TYR A 27 16.14 0.77 20.28
N PHE A 28 16.73 0.31 19.18
CA PHE A 28 16.00 -0.04 17.94
C PHE A 28 15.90 -1.56 17.84
N TYR A 29 14.96 -2.10 17.09
CA TYR A 29 14.73 -3.55 17.03
C TYR A 29 15.12 -4.14 15.66
N GLU A 30 15.53 -5.42 15.59
CA GLU A 30 15.64 -6.22 14.32
C GLU A 30 14.35 -6.09 13.50
N ARG A 31 14.35 -5.31 12.41
CA ARG A 31 13.07 -4.79 11.93
C ARG A 31 12.58 -5.49 10.68
N ILE A 32 11.42 -6.15 10.82
CA ILE A 32 10.60 -6.47 9.67
C ILE A 32 9.83 -5.20 9.29
N HIS A 33 10.22 -4.55 8.20
CA HIS A 33 9.48 -3.41 7.67
C HIS A 33 8.23 -3.91 6.95
N THR A 34 7.08 -3.82 7.61
CA THR A 34 5.79 -4.21 7.02
C THR A 34 5.02 -2.98 6.60
N VAL A 35 4.57 -3.00 5.35
CA VAL A 35 3.72 -1.97 4.76
C VAL A 35 2.44 -2.60 4.24
N ARG A 36 1.32 -1.91 4.44
CA ARG A 36 0.05 -2.33 3.88
C ARG A 36 0.04 -2.19 2.36
N LEU A 37 -0.48 -3.21 1.68
CA LEU A 37 -0.84 -3.11 0.27
C LEU A 37 -2.27 -2.59 0.14
N GLU A 38 -2.45 -1.65 -0.78
CA GLU A 38 -3.76 -1.28 -1.32
C GLU A 38 -3.94 -1.94 -2.70
N GLY A 39 -5.12 -1.76 -3.27
CA GLY A 39 -5.46 -2.33 -4.58
C GLY A 39 -6.07 -3.71 -4.52
N SER A 40 -6.27 -4.30 -5.69
CA SER A 40 -6.88 -5.61 -5.88
C SER A 40 -6.71 -6.06 -7.33
N THR A 41 -6.97 -7.34 -7.63
CA THR A 41 -6.99 -7.82 -9.03
C THR A 41 -8.03 -7.14 -9.90
N ASP A 42 -9.19 -6.75 -9.36
CA ASP A 42 -10.19 -6.02 -10.15
C ASP A 42 -9.78 -4.56 -10.42
N GLU A 43 -9.00 -3.96 -9.51
CA GLU A 43 -8.29 -2.70 -9.72
C GLU A 43 -7.01 -2.89 -10.54
N THR A 44 -6.70 -4.12 -10.92
CA THR A 44 -5.60 -4.59 -11.78
C THR A 44 -4.18 -4.46 -11.25
N VAL A 45 -4.00 -3.83 -10.10
CA VAL A 45 -2.68 -3.55 -9.52
C VAL A 45 -2.77 -3.59 -7.99
N TYR A 46 -1.64 -3.93 -7.36
CA TYR A 46 -1.41 -3.76 -5.92
C TYR A 46 -0.28 -2.74 -5.74
N TRP A 47 -0.42 -1.84 -4.78
CA TRP A 47 0.56 -0.78 -4.54
C TRP A 47 0.77 -0.50 -3.07
N ILE A 48 1.89 0.15 -2.76
CA ILE A 48 2.25 0.64 -1.42
C ILE A 48 2.34 2.16 -1.41
N ASN A 49 2.28 2.74 -0.22
CA ASN A 49 2.79 4.10 0.01
C ASN A 49 4.31 4.06 0.23
N ILE A 50 5.02 4.99 -0.39
CA ILE A 50 6.43 5.25 -0.17
C ILE A 50 6.62 6.75 0.11
N TYR A 51 7.63 7.10 0.89
CA TYR A 51 7.86 8.48 1.30
C TYR A 51 9.27 8.91 0.91
N ILE A 52 9.38 9.95 0.09
CA ILE A 52 10.62 10.38 -0.55
C ILE A 52 10.99 11.81 -0.15
N GLY A 53 12.22 12.00 0.29
CA GLY A 53 12.84 13.29 0.53
C GLY A 53 12.76 13.82 1.94
N SER A 54 13.29 15.04 2.13
CA SER A 54 13.43 15.69 3.43
C SER A 54 12.92 17.14 3.38
N PRO A 55 11.72 17.44 3.89
CA PRO A 55 10.75 16.51 4.49
C PRO A 55 10.17 15.53 3.45
N PRO A 56 9.68 14.36 3.89
CA PRO A 56 9.16 13.34 2.97
C PRO A 56 7.88 13.78 2.26
N GLN A 57 7.80 13.43 0.99
CA GLN A 57 6.65 13.56 0.11
C GLN A 57 6.12 12.15 -0.17
N ARG A 58 4.83 11.92 0.10
CA ARG A 58 4.20 10.62 -0.17
C ARG A 58 4.05 10.41 -1.67
N GLN A 59 4.40 9.23 -2.15
CA GLN A 59 4.04 8.69 -3.47
C GLN A 59 3.47 7.28 -3.28
N THR A 60 2.76 6.78 -4.29
CA THR A 60 2.20 5.43 -4.36
C THR A 60 2.85 4.68 -5.51
N ALA A 61 3.22 3.42 -5.28
CA ALA A 61 3.99 2.66 -6.25
C ALA A 61 3.50 1.22 -6.34
N ILE A 62 3.21 0.76 -7.57
CA ILE A 62 2.86 -0.62 -7.88
C ILE A 62 4.04 -1.52 -7.53
N ILE A 63 3.80 -2.57 -6.75
CA ILE A 63 4.83 -3.54 -6.38
C ILE A 63 5.14 -4.47 -7.56
N ASP A 64 6.31 -4.32 -8.16
CA ASP A 64 6.63 -4.97 -9.43
C ASP A 64 7.88 -5.84 -9.32
N THR A 65 7.69 -7.14 -9.14
CA THR A 65 8.77 -8.13 -9.14
C THR A 65 9.29 -8.47 -10.54
N GLY A 66 8.62 -7.99 -11.59
CA GLY A 66 9.01 -8.07 -13.00
C GLY A 66 9.88 -6.89 -13.48
N SER A 67 10.15 -5.88 -12.66
CA SER A 67 11.07 -4.77 -13.00
C SER A 67 11.97 -4.36 -11.83
N TYR A 68 12.99 -3.54 -12.10
CA TYR A 68 14.03 -3.16 -11.12
C TYR A 68 13.93 -1.70 -10.65
N LEU A 69 13.42 -0.81 -11.49
CA LEU A 69 13.50 0.64 -11.27
C LEU A 69 12.32 1.15 -10.42
N LEU A 70 12.61 1.98 -9.43
CA LEU A 70 11.60 2.86 -8.83
C LEU A 70 11.38 4.07 -9.75
N ALA A 71 10.14 4.35 -10.12
CA ALA A 71 9.82 5.53 -10.94
C ALA A 71 8.40 6.04 -10.69
N PHE A 72 8.24 7.37 -10.75
CA PHE A 72 6.97 8.08 -10.56
C PHE A 72 7.04 9.51 -11.16
N PRO A 73 5.90 10.16 -11.45
CA PRO A 73 5.83 11.53 -11.94
C PRO A 73 6.53 12.55 -11.06
N CYS A 74 7.30 13.43 -11.67
CA CYS A 74 7.87 14.60 -11.03
C CYS A 74 7.19 15.90 -11.51
N GLN A 75 7.31 16.98 -10.75
CA GLN A 75 6.61 18.27 -10.93
C GLN A 75 6.70 18.86 -12.36
N GLU A 76 7.76 18.53 -13.11
CA GLU A 76 7.95 18.94 -14.50
C GLU A 76 7.03 18.22 -15.49
N CYS A 77 6.43 17.09 -15.12
CA CYS A 77 5.53 16.36 -16.00
C CYS A 77 4.28 17.19 -16.31
N LYS A 78 4.03 17.43 -17.60
CA LYS A 78 2.82 18.11 -18.10
C LYS A 78 1.88 17.20 -18.87
N THR A 79 2.31 15.97 -19.14
CA THR A 79 1.59 14.97 -19.92
C THR A 79 1.28 13.69 -19.15
N CYS A 80 1.61 13.63 -17.85
CA CYS A 80 1.30 12.49 -16.98
C CYS A 80 -0.19 12.47 -16.62
N GLY A 81 -0.66 11.31 -16.18
CA GLY A 81 -2.01 11.13 -15.66
C GLY A 81 -2.28 11.90 -14.38
N ASP A 82 -3.56 11.94 -13.99
CA ASP A 82 -3.98 12.37 -12.66
C ASP A 82 -3.93 11.16 -11.72
N HIS A 83 -2.96 11.15 -10.80
CA HIS A 83 -2.72 10.05 -9.86
C HIS A 83 -3.12 10.40 -8.41
N ILE A 84 -2.91 9.47 -7.47
CA ILE A 84 -3.27 9.62 -6.04
C ILE A 84 -2.53 10.80 -5.38
N SER A 85 -1.23 10.94 -5.65
CA SER A 85 -0.38 11.95 -5.03
C SER A 85 -0.04 13.03 -6.03
N TYR A 86 0.29 14.22 -5.50
CA TYR A 86 0.90 15.25 -6.34
C TYR A 86 2.26 14.77 -6.85
N PRO A 87 2.65 15.11 -8.09
CA PRO A 87 3.96 14.78 -8.62
C PRO A 87 5.08 15.22 -7.68
N TYR A 88 6.10 14.39 -7.55
CA TYR A 88 7.22 14.64 -6.65
C TYR A 88 7.97 15.92 -7.04
N ASP A 89 8.21 16.80 -6.07
CA ASP A 89 8.82 18.10 -6.28
C ASP A 89 10.21 18.15 -5.66
N LEU A 90 11.25 18.11 -6.50
CA LEU A 90 12.64 18.14 -6.05
C LEU A 90 12.95 19.42 -5.25
N GLU A 91 12.30 20.55 -5.56
CA GLU A 91 12.55 21.82 -4.88
C GLU A 91 11.97 21.83 -3.45
N LYS A 92 11.06 20.89 -3.14
CA LYS A 92 10.49 20.69 -1.80
C LYS A 92 11.24 19.69 -0.95
N SER A 93 12.37 19.17 -1.42
CA SER A 93 13.24 18.29 -0.64
C SER A 93 14.65 18.87 -0.52
N LEU A 94 15.15 18.96 0.72
CA LEU A 94 16.52 19.38 1.03
C LEU A 94 17.56 18.39 0.50
N THR A 95 17.19 17.11 0.39
CA THR A 95 18.11 16.02 0.08
C THR A 95 18.01 15.53 -1.36
N ALA A 96 17.07 16.09 -2.14
CA ALA A 96 16.91 15.76 -3.55
C ALA A 96 18.14 16.13 -4.37
N LYS A 97 18.48 15.23 -5.30
CA LYS A 97 19.55 15.42 -6.26
C LYS A 97 19.10 14.99 -7.64
N LYS A 98 19.18 15.91 -8.60
CA LYS A 98 19.05 15.57 -10.03
C LYS A 98 20.35 14.93 -10.51
N GLU A 99 20.29 13.73 -11.09
CA GLU A 99 21.48 12.99 -11.49
C GLU A 99 22.02 13.50 -12.84
N LYS A 100 23.33 13.79 -12.83
CA LYS A 100 24.07 14.26 -14.01
C LYS A 100 24.75 13.10 -14.71
N CYS A 101 24.98 13.22 -16.02
CA CYS A 101 25.61 12.16 -16.81
C CYS A 101 26.96 11.66 -16.31
N LYS A 102 27.77 12.56 -15.71
CA LYS A 102 29.10 12.25 -15.17
C LYS A 102 29.08 11.85 -13.69
N SER A 103 27.93 11.40 -13.17
CA SER A 103 27.81 10.95 -11.78
C SER A 103 28.70 9.72 -11.56
N THR A 104 29.52 9.74 -10.51
CA THR A 104 30.35 8.57 -10.15
C THR A 104 29.55 7.48 -9.45
N LYS A 105 28.34 7.81 -8.97
CA LYS A 105 27.44 6.90 -8.25
C LYS A 105 26.42 6.21 -9.16
N LEU A 106 26.17 6.77 -10.35
CA LEU A 106 25.19 6.27 -11.30
C LEU A 106 25.81 6.22 -12.70
N SER A 107 25.94 5.02 -13.26
CA SER A 107 26.35 4.89 -14.67
C SER A 107 25.19 5.31 -15.57
N CYS A 108 25.39 6.36 -16.36
CA CYS A 108 24.40 6.86 -17.31
C CYS A 108 24.74 6.52 -18.78
N GLN A 109 25.44 5.41 -19.00
CA GLN A 109 26.01 5.10 -20.30
C GLN A 109 24.89 4.86 -21.34
N GLY A 110 24.91 5.65 -22.42
CA GLY A 110 23.93 5.54 -23.51
C GLY A 110 22.62 6.33 -23.32
N TYR A 111 22.40 6.91 -22.13
CA TYR A 111 21.17 7.66 -21.80
C TYR A 111 21.43 9.11 -21.37
N CYS A 112 22.66 9.58 -21.50
CA CYS A 112 22.99 10.97 -21.24
C CYS A 112 22.35 11.91 -22.27
N ASN A 113 21.62 12.92 -21.81
CA ASN A 113 21.27 14.05 -22.64
C ASN A 113 22.49 14.99 -22.77
N ASN A 114 23.09 15.03 -23.96
CA ASN A 114 24.28 15.86 -24.20
C ASN A 114 24.04 17.36 -24.02
N PHE A 115 22.80 17.84 -24.14
CA PHE A 115 22.47 19.25 -23.99
C PHE A 115 22.24 19.64 -22.52
N SER A 116 21.35 18.93 -21.82
CA SER A 116 21.05 19.24 -20.41
C SER A 116 22.05 18.64 -19.43
N GLN A 117 22.91 17.72 -19.88
CA GLN A 117 23.82 16.92 -19.04
C GLN A 117 23.08 16.09 -17.98
N GLU A 118 21.80 15.84 -18.20
CA GLU A 118 20.92 15.02 -17.36
C GLU A 118 20.99 13.56 -17.78
N CYS A 119 20.88 12.68 -16.80
CA CYS A 119 20.76 11.27 -17.08
C CYS A 119 19.31 10.91 -17.40
N ASN A 120 18.99 10.61 -18.65
CA ASN A 120 17.64 10.21 -19.03
C ASN A 120 17.39 8.73 -18.75
N TRP A 121 16.12 8.34 -18.75
CA TRP A 121 15.72 6.94 -18.70
C TRP A 121 14.40 6.75 -19.44
N SER A 122 14.14 5.51 -19.86
CA SER A 122 12.85 5.09 -20.39
C SER A 122 12.69 3.59 -20.26
N VAL A 123 11.45 3.16 -20.06
CA VAL A 123 11.02 1.77 -20.06
C VAL A 123 9.72 1.62 -20.85
N SER A 124 9.57 0.47 -21.50
CA SER A 124 8.35 0.08 -22.20
C SER A 124 7.90 -1.27 -21.67
N TYR A 125 6.60 -1.41 -21.45
CA TYR A 125 5.96 -2.59 -20.86
C TYR A 125 5.30 -3.44 -21.94
N ALA A 126 5.11 -4.74 -21.64
CA ALA A 126 4.56 -5.71 -22.58
C ALA A 126 3.14 -5.37 -23.07
N GLU A 127 2.36 -4.66 -22.26
CA GLU A 127 1.00 -4.21 -22.61
C GLU A 127 1.00 -3.03 -23.59
N GLY A 128 2.14 -2.35 -23.78
CA GLY A 128 2.32 -1.28 -24.76
C GLY A 128 2.52 0.11 -24.17
N SER A 129 2.32 0.32 -22.86
CA SER A 129 2.70 1.58 -22.24
C SER A 129 4.22 1.76 -22.12
N SER A 130 4.59 3.01 -22.00
CA SER A 130 5.94 3.48 -21.74
C SER A 130 5.91 4.66 -20.79
N ILE A 131 6.97 4.75 -20.00
CA ILE A 131 7.29 5.89 -19.15
C ILE A 131 8.74 6.31 -19.40
N SER A 132 8.99 7.61 -19.25
CA SER A 132 10.32 8.18 -19.51
C SER A 132 10.51 9.51 -18.78
N GLY A 133 11.77 9.88 -18.60
CA GLY A 133 12.15 11.17 -18.04
C GLY A 133 13.64 11.21 -17.70
N TYR A 134 13.96 11.71 -16.52
CA TYR A 134 15.32 11.85 -16.02
C TYR A 134 15.52 11.14 -14.69
N MET A 135 16.77 10.78 -14.37
CA MET A 135 17.13 10.14 -13.11
C MET A 135 17.32 11.21 -12.03
N ALA A 136 16.74 10.95 -10.87
CA ALA A 136 16.95 11.71 -9.65
C ALA A 136 17.33 10.75 -8.51
N GLY A 137 17.78 11.29 -7.40
CA GLY A 137 18.04 10.51 -6.20
C GLY A 137 17.67 11.30 -4.95
N ASP A 138 17.14 10.58 -3.96
CA ASP A 138 16.77 11.12 -2.66
C ASP A 138 16.64 9.95 -1.65
N TYR A 139 16.42 10.29 -0.39
CA TYR A 139 16.14 9.33 0.67
C TYR A 139 14.69 8.84 0.59
N VAL A 140 14.51 7.53 0.63
CA VAL A 140 13.22 6.85 0.64
C VAL A 140 13.07 6.14 1.98
N VAL A 141 11.89 6.20 2.57
CA VAL A 141 11.54 5.45 3.79
C VAL A 141 10.26 4.65 3.56
N LEU A 142 10.28 3.39 4.00
CA LEU A 142 9.14 2.49 4.07
C LEU A 142 8.56 2.46 5.49
N GLY A 143 7.27 2.24 5.60
CA GLY A 143 6.58 2.05 6.88
C GLY A 143 5.32 2.91 6.99
N ASP A 144 4.25 2.31 7.51
CA ASP A 144 2.97 2.99 7.72
C ASP A 144 3.07 4.06 8.85
N GLU A 145 4.11 4.01 9.69
CA GLU A 145 4.42 5.03 10.70
C GLU A 145 4.57 6.43 10.06
N MET A 146 5.02 6.48 8.81
CA MET A 146 5.16 7.73 8.06
C MET A 146 3.83 8.34 7.67
N GLN A 147 2.77 7.53 7.55
CA GLN A 147 1.44 8.03 7.23
C GLN A 147 0.91 8.94 8.36
N ASP A 148 1.07 8.53 9.63
CA ASP A 148 0.69 9.36 10.79
C ASP A 148 1.50 10.67 10.81
N TYR A 149 2.81 10.59 10.55
CA TYR A 149 3.66 11.78 10.47
C TYR A 149 3.15 12.79 9.42
N ILE A 150 2.91 12.33 8.18
CA ILE A 150 2.46 13.19 7.09
C ILE A 150 1.07 13.76 7.38
N GLU A 151 0.15 12.98 7.95
CA GLU A 151 -1.18 13.46 8.31
C GLU A 151 -1.15 14.52 9.40
N LYS A 152 -0.42 14.28 10.49
CA LYS A 152 -0.26 15.26 11.57
C LYS A 152 0.44 16.52 11.08
N LEU A 153 1.45 16.37 10.22
CA LEU A 153 2.16 17.49 9.62
C LEU A 153 1.22 18.34 8.76
N THR A 154 0.43 17.70 7.90
CA THR A 154 -0.52 18.39 7.00
C THR A 154 -1.63 19.11 7.77
N LYS A 155 -2.09 18.53 8.90
CA LYS A 155 -3.11 19.11 9.77
C LYS A 155 -2.56 20.16 10.76
N ASN A 156 -1.24 20.42 10.77
CA ASN A 156 -0.55 21.23 11.77
C ASN A 156 -0.81 20.77 13.23
N GLN A 157 -0.88 19.46 13.44
CA GLN A 157 -1.20 18.83 14.73
C GLN A 157 0.02 18.17 15.40
N ILE A 158 1.21 18.34 14.83
CA ILE A 158 2.44 17.74 15.34
C ILE A 158 3.14 18.66 16.34
N SER A 159 3.52 18.12 17.50
CA SER A 159 4.38 18.85 18.45
C SER A 159 5.85 18.84 18.02
N GLU A 160 6.66 19.79 18.52
CA GLU A 160 8.11 19.85 18.23
C GLU A 160 8.83 18.56 18.63
N LYS A 161 8.40 17.94 19.74
CA LYS A 161 8.95 16.69 20.25
C LYS A 161 8.62 15.51 19.31
N GLU A 162 7.37 15.37 18.91
CA GLU A 162 6.95 14.33 17.95
C GLU A 162 7.68 14.51 16.61
N GLU A 163 7.80 15.74 16.12
CA GLU A 163 8.53 16.00 14.87
C GLU A 163 10.00 15.59 14.98
N GLN A 164 10.66 15.87 16.12
CA GLN A 164 12.04 15.44 16.35
C GLN A 164 12.17 13.91 16.39
N GLU A 165 11.23 13.20 17.01
CA GLU A 165 11.19 11.73 17.05
C GLU A 165 11.03 11.15 15.63
N TYR A 166 10.11 11.68 14.83
CA TYR A 166 9.91 11.27 13.44
C TYR A 166 11.13 11.55 12.56
N LEU A 167 11.74 12.73 12.66
CA LEU A 167 12.94 13.06 11.88
C LEU A 167 14.14 12.18 12.26
N THR A 168 14.22 11.75 13.52
CA THR A 168 15.23 10.79 13.98
C THR A 168 14.97 9.41 13.40
N TYR A 169 13.72 8.95 13.40
CA TYR A 169 13.30 7.70 12.74
C TYR A 169 13.65 7.72 11.24
N ILE A 170 13.25 8.77 10.51
CA ILE A 170 13.51 8.90 9.08
C ILE A 170 15.01 8.83 8.79
N LYS A 171 15.84 9.51 9.57
CA LYS A 171 17.30 9.46 9.39
C LYS A 171 17.88 8.06 9.60
N HIS A 172 17.30 7.30 10.53
CA HIS A 172 17.73 5.93 10.82
C HIS A 172 17.31 4.97 9.70
N GLU A 173 16.03 4.99 9.32
CA GLU A 173 15.43 3.99 8.42
C GLU A 173 15.53 4.33 6.93
N SER A 174 15.76 5.61 6.57
CA SER A 174 15.78 5.98 5.17
C SER A 174 17.03 5.49 4.44
N VAL A 175 16.82 5.10 3.19
CA VAL A 175 17.84 4.65 2.26
C VAL A 175 17.88 5.55 1.05
N PHE A 176 19.08 5.84 0.55
CA PHE A 176 19.22 6.67 -0.64
C PHE A 176 19.01 5.80 -1.89
N LEU A 177 18.06 6.18 -2.74
CA LEU A 177 17.80 5.49 -4.01
C LEU A 177 17.90 6.46 -5.17
N ASN A 178 18.42 5.99 -6.29
CA ASN A 178 18.19 6.66 -7.57
C ASN A 178 16.89 6.12 -8.16
N PHE A 179 16.05 7.02 -8.65
CA PHE A 179 14.74 6.70 -9.21
C PHE A 179 14.49 7.49 -10.50
N GLY A 180 13.59 6.96 -11.32
CA GLY A 180 13.13 7.61 -12.53
C GLY A 180 12.10 8.69 -12.19
N CYS A 181 12.49 9.96 -12.35
CA CYS A 181 11.53 11.05 -12.42
C CYS A 181 10.84 11.02 -13.77
N THR A 182 9.56 10.62 -13.79
CA THR A 182 8.76 10.54 -15.00
C THR A 182 8.31 11.93 -15.43
N THR A 183 8.56 12.26 -16.70
CA THR A 183 8.08 13.49 -17.34
C THR A 183 7.18 13.22 -18.54
N ASN A 184 7.02 11.95 -18.93
CA ASN A 184 6.10 11.51 -19.96
C ASN A 184 5.60 10.09 -19.70
N GLU A 185 4.29 9.92 -19.83
CA GLU A 185 3.56 8.65 -19.70
C GLU A 185 2.72 8.40 -20.95
N THR A 186 2.34 7.15 -21.15
CA THR A 186 1.51 6.74 -22.30
C THR A 186 0.52 5.67 -21.86
N ASN A 187 -0.56 5.51 -22.63
CA ASN A 187 -1.51 4.40 -22.51
C ASN A 187 -2.03 4.19 -21.07
N LEU A 188 -1.82 3.02 -20.47
CA LEU A 188 -2.40 2.66 -19.17
C LEU A 188 -1.89 3.56 -18.04
N PHE A 189 -0.64 4.03 -18.11
CA PHE A 189 -0.08 4.93 -17.10
C PHE A 189 -0.82 6.27 -17.01
N LEU A 190 -1.41 6.76 -18.11
CA LEU A 190 -2.20 8.00 -18.07
C LEU A 190 -3.50 7.86 -17.25
N SER A 191 -3.98 6.64 -17.08
CA SER A 191 -5.26 6.33 -16.43
C SER A 191 -5.14 5.47 -15.17
N GLN A 192 -3.93 5.01 -14.84
CA GLN A 192 -3.72 4.19 -13.66
C GLN A 192 -3.84 5.03 -12.40
N VAL A 193 -4.29 4.39 -11.32
CA VAL A 193 -4.52 5.07 -10.05
C VAL A 193 -3.21 5.34 -9.27
N PRO A 194 -2.28 4.39 -9.12
CA PRO A 194 -1.02 4.64 -8.42
C PRO A 194 -0.12 5.61 -9.19
N ASP A 195 0.74 6.32 -8.47
CA ASP A 195 1.62 7.33 -9.05
C ASP A 195 2.68 6.68 -9.94
N GLY A 196 3.23 5.54 -9.54
CA GLY A 196 4.31 4.89 -10.28
C GLY A 196 4.52 3.43 -9.96
N ILE A 197 5.76 2.96 -10.10
CA ILE A 197 6.17 1.56 -9.91
C ILE A 197 7.38 1.49 -9.00
N ILE A 198 7.41 0.47 -8.13
CA ILE A 198 8.59 0.08 -7.36
C ILE A 198 9.08 -1.29 -7.85
N GLY A 199 10.21 -1.27 -8.55
CA GLY A 199 10.85 -2.50 -9.01
C GLY A 199 11.49 -3.31 -7.87
N LEU A 200 11.19 -4.60 -7.84
CA LEU A 200 11.60 -5.58 -6.83
C LEU A 200 12.39 -6.76 -7.43
N ALA A 201 12.68 -6.73 -8.73
CA ALA A 201 13.49 -7.75 -9.40
C ALA A 201 14.88 -7.89 -8.75
N PRO A 202 15.49 -9.09 -8.78
CA PRO A 202 16.73 -9.37 -8.07
C PRO A 202 17.96 -8.67 -8.68
N SER A 203 17.91 -8.20 -9.92
CA SER A 203 19.02 -7.45 -10.51
C SER A 203 18.56 -6.59 -11.70
N ASP A 204 19.25 -5.48 -11.96
CA ASP A 204 19.08 -4.74 -13.21
C ASP A 204 19.84 -5.41 -14.36
N LYS A 205 19.14 -6.07 -15.27
CA LYS A 205 19.71 -6.58 -16.53
C LYS A 205 19.62 -5.59 -17.68
N SER A 206 19.01 -4.42 -17.48
CA SER A 206 18.90 -3.41 -18.53
C SER A 206 20.25 -2.76 -18.84
N GLY A 207 21.20 -2.80 -17.90
CA GLY A 207 22.53 -2.19 -18.02
C GLY A 207 22.46 -0.66 -18.07
N ARG A 208 21.29 -0.07 -17.79
CA ARG A 208 21.00 1.35 -18.00
C ARG A 208 21.46 2.21 -16.85
N ALA A 209 21.45 1.67 -15.63
CA ALA A 209 21.96 2.31 -14.43
C ALA A 209 21.90 1.33 -13.24
N ASN A 210 23.01 1.17 -12.49
CA ASN A 210 22.93 0.51 -11.18
C ASN A 210 22.25 1.46 -10.18
N THR A 211 20.93 1.55 -10.23
CA THR A 211 20.13 2.48 -9.42
C THR A 211 20.04 2.05 -7.96
N GLY A 212 20.30 0.77 -7.67
CA GLY A 212 19.83 0.09 -6.47
C GLY A 212 18.33 -0.20 -6.57
N ASN A 213 17.88 -1.22 -5.84
CA ASN A 213 16.47 -1.42 -5.51
C ASN A 213 16.28 -1.21 -3.99
N ILE A 214 15.04 -0.96 -3.57
CA ILE A 214 14.78 -0.58 -2.16
C ILE A 214 15.18 -1.66 -1.16
N VAL A 215 14.98 -2.93 -1.52
CA VAL A 215 15.27 -4.08 -0.66
C VAL A 215 16.79 -4.15 -0.43
N ASP A 216 17.58 -4.11 -1.50
CA ASP A 216 19.04 -4.10 -1.46
C ASP A 216 19.59 -2.97 -0.57
N GLU A 217 19.06 -1.74 -0.74
CA GLU A 217 19.56 -0.60 0.02
C GLU A 217 19.19 -0.66 1.50
N ILE A 218 18.02 -1.22 1.86
CA ILE A 218 17.64 -1.49 3.27
C ILE A 218 18.63 -2.48 3.89
N PHE A 219 18.88 -3.63 3.26
CA PHE A 219 19.84 -4.59 3.82
C PHE A 219 21.27 -4.06 3.88
N LYS A 220 21.70 -3.25 2.90
CA LYS A 220 23.01 -2.57 2.96
C LYS A 220 23.11 -1.60 4.13
N LYS A 221 22.05 -0.84 4.40
CA LYS A 221 21.97 0.13 5.51
C LYS A 221 22.02 -0.55 6.88
N HIS A 222 21.39 -1.72 6.99
CA HIS A 222 21.28 -2.48 8.25
C HIS A 222 22.21 -3.69 8.31
N LYS A 223 23.27 -3.73 7.50
CA LYS A 223 24.19 -4.87 7.37
C LYS A 223 24.75 -5.39 8.70
N GLN A 224 24.95 -4.52 9.69
CA GLN A 224 25.41 -4.88 11.04
C GLN A 224 24.41 -5.73 11.84
N ASN A 225 23.14 -5.78 11.44
CA ASN A 225 22.09 -6.55 12.13
C ASN A 225 22.13 -8.04 11.79
N ASN A 226 22.90 -8.45 10.77
CA ASN A 226 22.98 -9.86 10.32
C ASN A 226 21.59 -10.45 9.97
N GLU A 227 20.71 -9.62 9.42
CA GLU A 227 19.39 -10.01 8.94
C GLU A 227 19.50 -10.78 7.62
N THR A 228 18.55 -11.67 7.35
CA THR A 228 18.48 -12.44 6.10
C THR A 228 17.93 -11.56 4.98
N HIS A 229 18.55 -11.54 3.80
CA HIS A 229 18.16 -10.70 2.67
C HIS A 229 16.86 -11.20 1.99
N VAL A 230 15.73 -10.94 2.65
CA VAL A 230 14.41 -11.42 2.24
C VAL A 230 13.38 -10.29 2.20
N PHE A 231 12.37 -10.45 1.35
CA PHE A 231 11.10 -9.72 1.47
C PHE A 231 9.95 -10.67 1.17
N SER A 232 8.76 -10.38 1.69
CA SER A 232 7.55 -11.14 1.40
C SER A 232 6.43 -10.27 0.83
N LEU A 233 5.60 -10.90 -0.01
CA LEU A 233 4.38 -10.33 -0.56
C LEU A 233 3.23 -11.27 -0.24
N CYS A 234 2.17 -10.74 0.38
CA CYS A 234 0.95 -11.49 0.63
C CYS A 234 -0.23 -10.72 0.04
N LEU A 235 -0.68 -11.13 -1.13
CA LEU A 235 -1.79 -10.49 -1.85
C LEU A 235 -3.13 -11.08 -1.38
N ASN A 236 -4.01 -10.21 -0.87
CA ASN A 236 -5.35 -10.62 -0.50
C ASN A 236 -6.19 -10.90 -1.74
N ALA A 237 -7.02 -11.95 -1.71
CA ALA A 237 -7.87 -12.31 -2.83
C ALA A 237 -8.94 -11.27 -3.17
N GLU A 238 -9.43 -10.54 -2.16
CA GLU A 238 -10.45 -9.50 -2.29
C GLU A 238 -9.82 -8.11 -2.45
N LYS A 239 -9.05 -7.65 -1.45
CA LYS A 239 -8.47 -6.31 -1.45
C LYS A 239 -7.24 -6.19 -0.55
N GLY A 240 -6.20 -5.56 -1.08
CA GLY A 240 -4.98 -5.18 -0.39
C GLY A 240 -4.11 -6.39 -0.01
N GLY A 241 -3.49 -6.31 1.16
CA GLY A 241 -2.52 -7.29 1.64
C GLY A 241 -1.37 -6.60 2.36
N TYR A 242 -0.18 -7.17 2.29
CA TYR A 242 1.01 -6.53 2.83
C TYR A 242 2.29 -6.95 2.09
N MET A 243 3.30 -6.11 2.24
CA MET A 243 4.68 -6.40 1.91
C MET A 243 5.51 -6.30 3.19
N SER A 244 6.44 -7.21 3.38
CA SER A 244 7.40 -7.20 4.49
C SER A 244 8.82 -7.24 3.96
N VAL A 245 9.76 -6.48 4.52
CA VAL A 245 11.20 -6.57 4.23
C VAL A 245 11.91 -7.02 5.50
N GLY A 246 12.73 -8.07 5.44
CA GLY A 246 13.36 -8.69 6.61
C GLY A 246 12.71 -9.98 7.09
N GLY A 247 11.54 -10.35 6.57
CA GLY A 247 10.84 -11.59 6.93
C GLY A 247 9.41 -11.63 6.39
N TYR A 248 8.56 -12.45 7.02
CA TYR A 248 7.15 -12.60 6.70
C TYR A 248 6.27 -12.67 7.96
N ASN A 249 4.95 -12.58 7.81
CA ASN A 249 4.02 -12.67 8.95
C ASN A 249 3.49 -14.10 9.15
N TYR A 250 4.13 -14.87 10.03
CA TYR A 250 3.71 -16.24 10.32
C TYR A 250 2.32 -16.33 11.00
N GLU A 251 1.84 -15.27 11.65
CA GLU A 251 0.56 -15.28 12.38
C GLU A 251 -0.65 -15.39 11.44
N LEU A 252 -0.47 -14.97 10.18
CA LEU A 252 -1.51 -15.04 9.14
C LEU A 252 -1.44 -16.33 8.31
N HIS A 253 -0.43 -17.17 8.54
CA HIS A 253 -0.29 -18.45 7.86
C HIS A 253 -1.45 -19.37 8.24
N GLU A 254 -1.95 -20.11 7.27
CA GLU A 254 -3.00 -21.08 7.51
C GLU A 254 -2.51 -22.17 8.47
N LYS A 255 -3.41 -22.67 9.32
CA LYS A 255 -3.04 -23.69 10.31
C LYS A 255 -2.50 -24.94 9.60
N ASN A 256 -1.31 -25.38 10.01
CA ASN A 256 -0.58 -26.51 9.39
C ASN A 256 -0.15 -26.28 7.93
N ALA A 257 -0.13 -25.04 7.44
CA ALA A 257 0.43 -24.72 6.15
C ALA A 257 1.89 -25.19 6.09
N ARG A 258 2.25 -25.84 4.98
CA ARG A 258 3.64 -26.22 4.69
C ARG A 258 4.19 -25.26 3.66
N THR A 259 5.35 -24.67 3.95
CA THR A 259 6.09 -23.85 2.99
C THR A 259 6.62 -24.71 1.86
N GLN A 260 6.30 -24.32 0.62
CA GLN A 260 6.86 -24.91 -0.59
C GLN A 260 8.02 -24.02 -1.05
N ILE A 261 9.22 -24.59 -1.17
CA ILE A 261 10.44 -23.86 -1.51
C ILE A 261 10.80 -24.12 -2.97
N ILE A 262 10.83 -23.07 -3.79
CA ILE A 262 11.08 -23.16 -5.23
C ILE A 262 12.34 -22.36 -5.56
N PRO A 263 13.39 -22.97 -6.13
CA PRO A 263 14.57 -22.23 -6.56
C PRO A 263 14.24 -21.35 -7.78
N PHE A 264 14.86 -20.17 -7.86
CA PHE A 264 14.78 -19.32 -9.04
C PHE A 264 16.14 -19.13 -9.72
N ASP A 265 16.13 -18.89 -11.03
CA ASP A 265 17.32 -18.61 -11.83
C ASP A 265 17.77 -17.15 -11.63
N SER A 266 18.79 -16.97 -10.79
CA SER A 266 19.40 -15.68 -10.47
C SER A 266 20.13 -15.03 -11.65
N ASP A 267 20.61 -15.81 -12.61
CA ASP A 267 21.29 -15.29 -13.81
C ASP A 267 20.31 -14.63 -14.77
N SER A 268 19.03 -15.00 -14.68
CA SER A 268 17.97 -14.43 -15.51
C SER A 268 17.67 -12.96 -15.20
N GLY A 269 18.00 -12.52 -13.97
CA GLY A 269 17.69 -11.20 -13.43
C GLY A 269 16.21 -10.97 -13.07
N TYR A 270 15.41 -12.02 -13.14
CA TYR A 270 14.02 -12.07 -12.72
C TYR A 270 13.83 -13.21 -11.72
N TYR A 271 12.69 -13.25 -11.04
CA TYR A 271 12.26 -14.41 -10.25
C TYR A 271 11.76 -15.53 -11.18
N SER A 272 12.69 -16.08 -11.97
CA SER A 272 12.38 -17.07 -12.99
C SER A 272 12.39 -18.48 -12.41
N VAL A 273 11.31 -19.22 -12.65
CA VAL A 273 11.09 -20.56 -12.07
C VAL A 273 10.86 -21.59 -13.17
N SER A 274 11.16 -22.86 -12.85
CA SER A 274 10.99 -23.99 -13.78
C SER A 274 9.80 -24.86 -13.40
N ILE A 275 8.74 -24.78 -14.20
CA ILE A 275 7.55 -25.64 -14.07
C ILE A 275 7.70 -26.85 -14.98
N LYS A 276 7.54 -28.04 -14.40
CA LYS A 276 7.59 -29.32 -15.11
C LYS A 276 6.30 -29.59 -15.86
N GLN A 277 5.18 -29.46 -15.15
CA GLN A 277 3.84 -29.76 -15.68
C GLN A 277 2.75 -29.03 -14.91
N ILE A 278 1.66 -28.72 -15.61
CA ILE A 278 0.43 -28.19 -15.03
C ILE A 278 -0.62 -29.28 -15.06
N LEU A 279 -1.27 -29.55 -13.93
CA LEU A 279 -2.28 -30.59 -13.79
C LEU A 279 -3.63 -30.02 -13.38
N ILE A 280 -4.70 -30.71 -13.79
CA ILE A 280 -6.07 -30.47 -13.30
C ILE A 280 -6.68 -31.85 -13.05
N GLN A 281 -7.16 -32.09 -11.82
CA GLN A 281 -7.70 -33.40 -11.41
C GLN A 281 -6.69 -34.54 -11.61
N ASN A 282 -5.42 -34.33 -11.25
CA ASN A 282 -4.30 -35.25 -11.47
C ASN A 282 -3.97 -35.57 -12.94
N ASN A 283 -4.69 -34.99 -13.92
CA ASN A 283 -4.38 -35.14 -15.34
C ASN A 283 -3.37 -34.09 -15.76
N VAL A 284 -2.30 -34.51 -16.44
CA VAL A 284 -1.32 -33.59 -17.03
C VAL A 284 -1.97 -32.86 -18.20
N ILE A 285 -2.10 -31.54 -18.10
CA ILE A 285 -2.73 -30.69 -19.11
C ILE A 285 -1.68 -30.04 -20.01
N VAL A 286 -0.61 -29.54 -19.40
CA VAL A 286 0.47 -28.86 -20.12
C VAL A 286 1.82 -29.38 -19.65
N THR A 287 2.69 -29.62 -20.62
CA THR A 287 4.13 -29.87 -20.44
C THR A 287 4.92 -28.85 -21.29
N ASN A 288 6.24 -28.81 -21.14
CA ASN A 288 7.12 -27.89 -21.88
C ASN A 288 6.72 -26.41 -21.70
N ILE A 289 6.53 -25.97 -20.45
CA ILE A 289 6.03 -24.63 -20.12
C ILE A 289 6.96 -23.56 -20.71
N GLY A 290 8.27 -23.75 -20.57
CA GLY A 290 9.28 -22.79 -21.01
C GLY A 290 9.55 -21.72 -19.96
N TYR A 291 10.08 -20.59 -20.37
CA TYR A 291 10.53 -19.53 -19.47
C TYR A 291 9.36 -18.93 -18.70
N THR A 292 9.41 -19.01 -17.36
CA THR A 292 8.35 -18.55 -16.45
C THR A 292 8.90 -17.55 -15.46
N ILE A 293 8.14 -16.50 -15.13
CA ILE A 293 8.48 -15.45 -14.17
C ILE A 293 7.36 -15.31 -13.15
N ILE A 294 7.70 -15.20 -11.85
CA ILE A 294 6.77 -14.73 -10.82
C ILE A 294 6.76 -13.20 -10.85
N ASP A 295 5.60 -12.61 -11.14
CA ASP A 295 5.51 -11.17 -11.46
C ASP A 295 4.25 -10.50 -10.88
N SER A 296 4.42 -9.86 -9.72
CA SER A 296 3.39 -9.05 -9.06
C SER A 296 2.96 -7.81 -9.84
N GLY A 297 3.80 -7.31 -10.78
CA GLY A 297 3.48 -6.17 -11.63
C GLY A 297 2.54 -6.53 -12.78
N THR A 298 2.39 -7.83 -13.11
CA THR A 298 1.43 -8.29 -14.10
C THR A 298 0.06 -8.56 -13.46
N THR A 299 -0.95 -7.82 -13.94
CA THR A 299 -2.35 -7.85 -13.48
C THR A 299 -3.02 -9.23 -13.43
N ILE A 300 -2.74 -10.08 -14.42
CA ILE A 300 -3.29 -11.44 -14.57
C ILE A 300 -2.18 -12.42 -14.94
N VAL A 301 -2.43 -13.72 -14.89
CA VAL A 301 -1.47 -14.67 -15.46
C VAL A 301 -1.53 -14.59 -16.98
N LEU A 302 -0.39 -14.33 -17.63
CA LEU A 302 -0.28 -14.20 -19.08
C LEU A 302 0.67 -15.25 -19.63
N GLY A 303 0.30 -15.94 -20.70
CA GLY A 303 1.22 -16.89 -21.33
C GLY A 303 0.79 -17.36 -22.71
N PRO A 304 1.64 -18.09 -23.44
CA PRO A 304 1.33 -18.55 -24.80
C PRO A 304 0.04 -19.35 -24.87
N SER A 305 -0.69 -19.26 -25.99
CA SER A 305 -1.95 -19.99 -26.22
C SER A 305 -1.81 -21.49 -26.01
N ARG A 306 -0.64 -22.06 -26.35
CA ARG A 306 -0.32 -23.48 -26.14
C ARG A 306 -0.32 -23.92 -24.66
N ILE A 307 -0.23 -22.97 -23.73
CA ILE A 307 -0.28 -23.19 -22.28
C ILE A 307 -1.65 -22.83 -21.75
N ILE A 308 -2.14 -21.63 -22.08
CA ILE A 308 -3.35 -21.07 -21.48
C ILE A 308 -4.64 -21.75 -22.01
N ASN A 309 -4.74 -21.95 -23.32
CA ASN A 309 -5.99 -22.46 -23.91
C ASN A 309 -6.33 -23.89 -23.44
N PRO A 310 -5.38 -24.84 -23.31
CA PRO A 310 -5.66 -26.15 -22.73
C PRO A 310 -6.22 -26.10 -21.30
N ILE A 311 -5.73 -25.18 -20.47
CA ILE A 311 -6.23 -24.97 -19.10
C ILE A 311 -7.69 -24.49 -19.14
N ILE A 312 -7.98 -23.45 -19.93
CA ILE A 312 -9.35 -22.91 -20.09
C ILE A 312 -10.30 -23.99 -20.61
N GLN A 313 -9.88 -24.74 -21.64
CA GLN A 313 -10.68 -25.81 -22.23
C GLN A 313 -11.00 -26.90 -21.20
N LYS A 314 -10.00 -27.35 -20.44
CA LYS A 314 -10.23 -28.41 -19.45
C LYS A 314 -11.14 -27.97 -18.30
N ILE A 315 -11.00 -26.75 -17.80
CA ILE A 315 -11.89 -26.22 -16.77
C ILE A 315 -13.33 -26.15 -17.30
N ASN A 316 -13.51 -25.62 -18.53
CA ASN A 316 -14.83 -25.54 -19.14
C ASN A 316 -15.49 -26.91 -19.34
N GLU A 317 -14.73 -27.91 -19.79
CA GLU A 317 -15.20 -29.31 -19.90
C GLU A 317 -15.65 -29.85 -18.53
N LEU A 318 -14.85 -29.62 -17.47
CA LEU A 318 -15.20 -30.03 -16.12
C LEU A 318 -16.45 -29.30 -15.61
N CYS A 319 -16.63 -28.03 -15.96
CA CYS A 319 -17.81 -27.25 -15.60
C CYS A 319 -19.12 -27.78 -16.19
N GLU A 320 -19.07 -28.61 -17.23
CA GLU A 320 -20.23 -29.29 -17.82
C GLU A 320 -20.60 -30.59 -17.08
N SER A 321 -19.73 -31.06 -16.17
CA SER A 321 -19.98 -32.25 -15.34
C SER A 321 -20.84 -31.95 -14.12
N GLU A 322 -21.48 -32.99 -13.57
CA GLU A 322 -22.24 -32.89 -12.31
C GLU A 322 -21.36 -32.50 -11.11
N GLN A 323 -20.07 -32.82 -11.16
CA GLN A 323 -19.14 -32.61 -10.04
C GLN A 323 -18.75 -31.13 -9.86
N TYR A 324 -18.48 -30.41 -10.96
CA TYR A 324 -17.91 -29.06 -10.93
C TYR A 324 -18.89 -28.02 -11.46
N SER A 325 -20.15 -28.00 -11.07
CA SER A 325 -21.18 -27.16 -11.71
C SER A 325 -20.88 -25.65 -11.94
N CYS A 326 -19.74 -25.10 -11.45
CA CYS A 326 -19.13 -23.81 -11.82
C CYS A 326 -20.11 -22.63 -11.81
N GLY A 327 -21.00 -22.56 -10.82
CA GLY A 327 -21.99 -21.48 -10.77
C GLY A 327 -23.32 -21.74 -11.48
N GLY A 328 -23.36 -22.65 -12.45
CA GLY A 328 -24.58 -23.05 -13.18
C GLY A 328 -24.93 -22.22 -14.43
N SER A 329 -24.54 -20.95 -14.55
CA SER A 329 -24.77 -20.14 -15.76
C SER A 329 -23.49 -19.51 -16.28
N LYS A 330 -22.96 -20.07 -17.37
CA LYS A 330 -21.85 -19.51 -18.14
C LYS A 330 -22.38 -18.49 -19.15
N LYS A 331 -21.78 -17.31 -19.19
CA LYS A 331 -21.93 -16.39 -20.33
C LYS A 331 -20.71 -16.56 -21.24
N ASN A 332 -20.95 -16.78 -22.53
CA ASN A 332 -19.88 -16.72 -23.52
C ASN A 332 -19.41 -15.26 -23.64
N GLY A 333 -18.12 -15.02 -23.40
CA GLY A 333 -17.49 -13.71 -23.60
C GLY A 333 -16.88 -13.59 -25.00
N ASP A 334 -16.60 -12.35 -25.42
CA ASP A 334 -16.15 -11.99 -26.78
C ASP A 334 -14.71 -12.46 -27.14
N LYS A 335 -13.96 -13.09 -26.22
CA LYS A 335 -12.53 -13.41 -26.37
C LYS A 335 -12.06 -14.75 -25.78
N GLN A 336 -12.83 -15.84 -25.93
CA GLN A 336 -12.58 -17.15 -25.25
C GLN A 336 -12.60 -17.12 -23.71
N GLN A 337 -12.61 -15.94 -23.08
CA GLN A 337 -12.86 -15.79 -21.65
C GLN A 337 -14.29 -16.20 -21.30
N SER A 338 -14.40 -17.31 -20.56
CA SER A 338 -15.67 -17.75 -19.99
C SER A 338 -15.98 -16.89 -18.77
N LYS A 339 -17.24 -16.44 -18.67
CA LYS A 339 -17.72 -15.67 -17.52
C LYS A 339 -18.74 -16.47 -16.75
N PHE A 340 -18.67 -16.41 -15.43
CA PHE A 340 -19.43 -17.25 -14.50
C PHE A 340 -20.26 -16.36 -13.59
N LEU A 341 -21.58 -16.53 -13.61
CA LEU A 341 -22.47 -15.75 -12.75
C LEU A 341 -22.59 -16.41 -11.38
N TYR A 342 -22.21 -15.68 -10.33
CA TYR A 342 -22.48 -16.09 -8.96
C TYR A 342 -23.95 -15.83 -8.60
N ASN A 343 -24.66 -16.88 -8.20
CA ASN A 343 -26.03 -16.82 -7.70
C ASN A 343 -26.04 -17.03 -6.16
N PRO A 344 -26.23 -15.96 -5.36
CA PRO A 344 -26.22 -16.06 -3.90
C PRO A 344 -27.22 -17.08 -3.35
N SER A 345 -28.41 -17.19 -3.93
CA SER A 345 -29.43 -18.14 -3.46
C SER A 345 -29.03 -19.59 -3.70
N LYS A 346 -28.28 -19.89 -4.77
CA LYS A 346 -27.77 -21.25 -5.05
C LYS A 346 -26.66 -21.67 -4.08
N TYR A 347 -25.92 -20.70 -3.55
CA TYR A 347 -24.71 -20.92 -2.76
C TYR A 347 -24.83 -20.39 -1.33
N GLU A 348 -26.05 -20.30 -0.79
CA GLU A 348 -26.29 -19.94 0.62
C GLU A 348 -25.70 -18.58 1.04
N ASN A 349 -25.63 -17.63 0.09
CA ASN A 349 -24.96 -16.33 0.24
C ASN A 349 -23.46 -16.44 0.59
N ASN A 350 -22.83 -17.59 0.33
CA ASN A 350 -21.41 -17.82 0.55
C ASN A 350 -20.67 -17.99 -0.78
N VAL A 351 -19.82 -17.01 -1.11
CA VAL A 351 -19.03 -17.01 -2.35
C VAL A 351 -18.00 -18.14 -2.37
N ASN A 352 -17.54 -18.64 -1.22
CA ASN A 352 -16.60 -19.76 -1.16
C ASN A 352 -17.24 -21.04 -1.69
N ASN A 353 -18.52 -21.30 -1.39
CA ASN A 353 -19.25 -22.44 -1.96
C ASN A 353 -19.35 -22.35 -3.50
N PHE A 354 -19.37 -21.14 -4.06
CA PHE A 354 -19.28 -20.94 -5.50
C PHE A 354 -17.88 -21.26 -6.03
N PHE A 355 -16.82 -20.79 -5.37
CA PHE A 355 -15.45 -21.13 -5.75
C PHE A 355 -15.16 -22.63 -5.65
N ASP A 356 -15.65 -23.31 -4.61
CA ASP A 356 -15.49 -24.75 -4.39
C ASP A 356 -16.18 -25.60 -5.49
N SER A 357 -17.05 -25.00 -6.30
CA SER A 357 -17.66 -25.66 -7.46
C SER A 357 -16.75 -25.72 -8.70
N PHE A 358 -15.51 -25.22 -8.63
CA PHE A 358 -14.52 -25.27 -9.70
C PHE A 358 -13.31 -26.14 -9.34
N PRO A 359 -12.57 -26.70 -10.32
CA PRO A 359 -11.41 -27.54 -10.04
C PRO A 359 -10.17 -26.72 -9.63
N ASN A 360 -9.31 -27.27 -8.77
CA ASN A 360 -7.98 -26.72 -8.55
C ASN A 360 -7.06 -26.95 -9.77
N ILE A 361 -6.07 -26.08 -9.93
CA ILE A 361 -5.00 -26.22 -10.93
C ILE A 361 -3.67 -26.40 -10.18
N ASP A 362 -2.94 -27.46 -10.46
CA ASP A 362 -1.69 -27.78 -9.76
C ASP A 362 -0.49 -27.47 -10.64
N PHE A 363 0.40 -26.61 -10.14
CA PHE A 363 1.68 -26.28 -10.78
C PHE A 363 2.77 -27.12 -10.13
N LYS A 364 3.26 -28.14 -10.85
CA LYS A 364 4.36 -28.98 -10.38
C LYS A 364 5.69 -28.47 -10.91
N PHE A 365 6.59 -28.12 -10.01
CA PHE A 365 7.92 -27.60 -10.29
C PHE A 365 8.94 -28.73 -10.49
N GLU A 366 10.06 -28.43 -11.13
CA GLU A 366 11.11 -29.43 -11.42
C GLU A 366 11.71 -30.06 -10.15
N ASN A 367 11.78 -29.31 -9.05
CA ASN A 367 12.23 -29.81 -7.75
C ASN A 367 11.17 -30.65 -7.01
N GLY A 368 10.02 -30.94 -7.64
CA GLY A 368 8.97 -31.79 -7.10
C GLY A 368 7.94 -31.09 -6.23
N GLN A 369 8.14 -29.81 -5.88
CA GLN A 369 7.13 -29.03 -5.15
C GLN A 369 5.89 -28.77 -6.00
N VAL A 370 4.75 -28.58 -5.33
CA VAL A 370 3.46 -28.33 -5.99
C VAL A 370 2.80 -27.11 -5.37
N ILE A 371 2.47 -26.13 -6.21
CA ILE A 371 1.63 -25.00 -5.83
C ILE A 371 0.22 -25.25 -6.34
N VAL A 372 -0.75 -25.26 -5.42
CA VAL A 372 -2.17 -25.44 -5.73
C VAL A 372 -2.80 -24.08 -5.98
N TRP A 373 -3.26 -23.84 -7.20
CA TRP A 373 -3.93 -22.61 -7.59
C TRP A 373 -5.45 -22.78 -7.48
N LYS A 374 -6.01 -22.17 -6.43
CA LYS A 374 -7.42 -22.31 -6.05
C LYS A 374 -8.35 -21.41 -6.90
N PRO A 375 -9.62 -21.78 -7.06
CA PRO A 375 -10.60 -20.96 -7.80
C PRO A 375 -10.78 -19.54 -7.26
N SER A 376 -10.72 -19.34 -5.95
CA SER A 376 -10.75 -18.01 -5.33
C SER A 376 -9.56 -17.11 -5.71
N ALA A 377 -8.47 -17.70 -6.23
CA ALA A 377 -7.29 -16.98 -6.70
C ALA A 377 -7.31 -16.76 -8.22
N TYR A 378 -7.68 -17.79 -9.00
CA TYR A 378 -7.70 -17.71 -10.47
C TYR A 378 -9.00 -17.14 -11.05
N LEU A 379 -10.03 -16.89 -10.25
CA LEU A 379 -11.22 -16.14 -10.63
C LEU A 379 -11.21 -14.76 -9.98
N TYR A 380 -11.69 -13.75 -10.69
CA TYR A 380 -11.92 -12.42 -10.12
C TYR A 380 -13.21 -11.82 -10.64
N ILE A 381 -13.71 -10.84 -9.90
CA ILE A 381 -14.95 -10.13 -10.20
C ILE A 381 -14.77 -9.14 -11.37
N ASP A 382 -15.57 -9.29 -12.42
CA ASP A 382 -15.64 -8.38 -13.55
C ASP A 382 -16.62 -7.23 -13.26
N ARG A 383 -16.13 -6.19 -12.58
CA ARG A 383 -16.93 -5.00 -12.22
C ARG A 383 -17.22 -4.08 -13.42
N LYS A 384 -16.50 -4.23 -14.54
CA LYS A 384 -16.59 -3.31 -15.70
C LYS A 384 -17.92 -3.43 -16.47
N ASN A 385 -18.61 -4.56 -16.36
CA ASN A 385 -19.83 -4.84 -17.13
C ASN A 385 -21.15 -4.61 -16.37
N GLY A 386 -21.13 -3.89 -15.25
CA GLY A 386 -22.33 -3.56 -14.46
C GLY A 386 -22.95 -4.74 -13.70
N TYR A 387 -22.40 -5.95 -13.83
CA TYR A 387 -22.80 -7.12 -13.07
C TYR A 387 -21.97 -7.24 -11.80
N LYS A 388 -22.59 -7.03 -10.63
CA LYS A 388 -21.91 -7.11 -9.32
C LYS A 388 -21.45 -8.52 -8.93
N ASN A 389 -21.90 -9.56 -9.63
CA ASN A 389 -21.67 -10.97 -9.27
C ASN A 389 -21.10 -11.78 -10.44
N LEU A 390 -20.46 -11.13 -11.43
CA LEU A 390 -19.88 -11.83 -12.58
C LEU A 390 -18.39 -12.07 -12.35
N TYR A 391 -17.96 -13.32 -12.48
CA TYR A 391 -16.56 -13.72 -12.33
C TYR A 391 -15.98 -14.15 -13.68
N GLN A 392 -14.67 -13.92 -13.87
CA GLN A 392 -13.94 -14.39 -15.04
C GLN A 392 -12.53 -14.86 -14.66
N PHE A 393 -11.87 -15.53 -15.59
CA PHE A 393 -10.52 -16.04 -15.38
C PHE A 393 -9.50 -14.90 -15.23
N GLY A 394 -8.70 -14.97 -14.16
CA GLY A 394 -7.50 -14.19 -13.87
C GLY A 394 -6.31 -14.56 -14.73
N PHE A 395 -6.54 -15.04 -15.95
CA PHE A 395 -5.52 -15.47 -16.88
C PHE A 395 -5.98 -15.42 -18.34
N GLU A 396 -5.06 -15.11 -19.23
CA GLU A 396 -5.33 -14.92 -20.66
C GLU A 396 -4.12 -15.33 -21.52
N ALA A 397 -4.42 -15.76 -22.75
CA ALA A 397 -3.40 -16.08 -23.74
C ALA A 397 -2.73 -14.80 -24.26
N TYR A 398 -1.40 -14.79 -24.27
CA TYR A 398 -0.56 -13.70 -24.75
C TYR A 398 0.72 -14.28 -25.37
N GLU A 399 0.93 -14.04 -26.66
CA GLU A 399 2.02 -14.62 -27.45
C GLU A 399 3.35 -13.89 -27.23
N SER A 400 3.93 -14.06 -26.04
CA SER A 400 5.26 -13.52 -25.69
C SER A 400 6.38 -14.56 -25.69
N GLY A 401 6.03 -15.85 -25.79
CA GLY A 401 6.95 -16.96 -25.56
C GLY A 401 7.29 -17.23 -24.08
N LYS A 402 6.77 -16.41 -23.14
CA LYS A 402 7.02 -16.51 -21.69
C LYS A 402 5.69 -16.66 -20.92
N LEU A 403 5.73 -17.37 -19.80
CA LEU A 403 4.62 -17.42 -18.83
C LEU A 403 4.89 -16.44 -17.69
N TYR A 404 4.00 -15.48 -17.47
CA TYR A 404 4.02 -14.56 -16.35
C TYR A 404 2.99 -15.02 -15.33
N LEU A 405 3.46 -15.52 -14.19
CA LEU A 405 2.62 -15.85 -13.06
C LEU A 405 2.31 -14.57 -12.27
N GLY A 406 1.28 -13.89 -12.75
CA GLY A 406 0.82 -12.58 -12.26
C GLY A 406 0.19 -12.59 -10.86
N GLY A 407 -0.31 -11.42 -10.43
CA GLY A 407 -0.96 -11.22 -9.13
C GLY A 407 -1.99 -12.31 -8.73
N PRO A 408 -2.87 -12.79 -9.62
CA PRO A 408 -3.81 -13.89 -9.32
C PRO A 408 -3.14 -15.19 -8.88
N PHE A 409 -1.96 -15.53 -9.41
CA PHE A 409 -1.20 -16.71 -8.98
C PHE A 409 -0.66 -16.55 -7.55
N MET A 410 -0.35 -15.31 -7.18
CA MET A 410 0.26 -14.98 -5.88
C MET A 410 -0.76 -14.87 -4.73
N LYS A 411 -2.06 -14.83 -5.03
CA LYS A 411 -3.11 -14.71 -4.02
C LYS A 411 -3.16 -15.88 -3.05
N ASN A 412 -3.49 -15.57 -1.79
CA ASN A 412 -3.64 -16.54 -0.69
C ASN A 412 -2.35 -17.28 -0.31
N TYR A 413 -1.21 -16.76 -0.76
CA TYR A 413 0.12 -17.17 -0.33
C TYR A 413 0.85 -15.96 0.23
N ASP A 414 1.54 -16.16 1.35
CA ASP A 414 2.62 -15.30 1.77
C ASP A 414 3.89 -15.82 1.09
N ILE A 415 4.37 -15.03 0.13
CA ILE A 415 5.45 -15.41 -0.78
C ILE A 415 6.71 -14.68 -0.35
N LEU A 416 7.63 -15.39 0.29
CA LEU A 416 8.93 -14.85 0.66
C LEU A 416 9.94 -15.10 -0.46
N PHE A 417 10.64 -14.06 -0.86
CA PHE A 417 11.71 -14.06 -1.84
C PHE A 417 13.03 -14.01 -1.09
N ASP A 418 13.72 -15.15 -1.02
CA ASP A 418 15.05 -15.28 -0.43
C ASP A 418 16.11 -15.07 -1.49
N ARG A 419 16.69 -13.87 -1.48
CA ARG A 419 17.63 -13.46 -2.53
C ARG A 419 19.02 -14.02 -2.30
N ASP A 420 19.39 -14.34 -1.07
CA ASP A 420 20.70 -14.92 -0.75
C ASP A 420 20.72 -16.41 -1.12
N ASN A 421 19.66 -17.15 -0.79
CA ASN A 421 19.55 -18.58 -1.11
C ASN A 421 18.99 -18.86 -2.51
N GLN A 422 18.49 -17.82 -3.20
CA GLN A 422 17.90 -17.92 -4.55
C GLN A 422 16.63 -18.78 -4.57
N GLU A 423 15.77 -18.57 -3.56
CA GLU A 423 14.57 -19.35 -3.35
C GLU A 423 13.33 -18.46 -3.24
N ILE A 424 12.17 -19.02 -3.59
CA ILE A 424 10.85 -18.43 -3.38
C ILE A 424 10.04 -19.39 -2.53
N HIS A 425 9.58 -18.92 -1.39
CA HIS A 425 8.90 -19.70 -0.36
C HIS A 425 7.41 -19.36 -0.41
N PHE A 426 6.59 -20.32 -0.81
CA PHE A 426 5.14 -20.17 -0.84
C PHE A 426 4.52 -20.80 0.40
N THR A 427 3.89 -20.00 1.26
CA THR A 427 3.15 -20.51 2.41
C THR A 427 1.70 -20.04 2.35
N ALA A 428 0.74 -20.97 2.41
CA ALA A 428 -0.68 -20.62 2.39
C ALA A 428 -1.02 -19.67 3.55
N SER A 429 -1.66 -18.54 3.24
CA SER A 429 -1.88 -17.45 4.19
C SER A 429 -3.16 -16.70 3.89
N LYS A 430 -3.78 -16.15 4.93
CA LYS A 430 -5.02 -15.37 4.81
C LYS A 430 -4.82 -14.00 4.16
N CYS A 431 -3.59 -13.47 4.22
CA CYS A 431 -3.23 -12.15 3.70
C CYS A 431 -4.19 -11.01 4.12
N THR A 432 -4.83 -11.11 5.29
CA THR A 432 -5.78 -10.10 5.77
C THR A 432 -5.08 -8.97 6.51
N ILE A 433 -5.55 -7.74 6.29
CA ILE A 433 -4.96 -6.52 6.88
C ILE A 433 -5.35 -6.33 8.35
N GLU A 434 -6.48 -6.88 8.80
CA GLU A 434 -6.97 -6.72 10.20
C GLU A 434 -6.03 -7.32 11.26
N GLY A 435 -5.18 -8.28 10.88
CA GLY A 435 -4.15 -8.86 11.76
C GLY A 435 -2.77 -8.19 11.65
N ILE A 436 -2.66 -7.09 10.91
CA ILE A 436 -1.37 -6.44 10.63
C ILE A 436 -1.36 -5.10 11.35
N THR A 437 -0.66 -5.05 12.48
CA THR A 437 -0.21 -3.77 13.03
C THR A 437 1.31 -3.74 12.94
N SER A 438 1.86 -2.73 12.27
CA SER A 438 3.30 -2.42 12.27
C SER A 438 3.87 -2.36 13.69
N MET A 439 3.02 -1.99 14.66
CA MET A 439 3.32 -1.95 16.07
C MET A 439 3.53 -3.34 16.73
N HIS A 440 2.88 -4.42 16.27
CA HIS A 440 3.07 -5.76 16.85
C HIS A 440 4.37 -6.43 16.39
N MET A 441 4.73 -6.32 15.10
CA MET A 441 5.97 -6.94 14.61
C MET A 441 7.23 -6.29 15.17
N ASN A 442 7.19 -4.97 15.39
CA ASN A 442 8.28 -4.21 16.01
C ASN A 442 8.48 -4.54 17.51
N ASN A 443 7.49 -5.13 18.20
CA ASN A 443 7.56 -5.40 19.64
C ASN A 443 8.32 -6.70 19.99
N ASN A 444 8.55 -7.61 19.04
CA ASN A 444 9.15 -8.94 19.27
C ASN A 444 10.60 -9.07 18.79
N SER A 445 11.18 -8.00 18.27
CA SER A 445 12.49 -7.98 17.64
C SER A 445 13.63 -7.66 18.62
N ASN A 446 14.86 -8.15 18.38
CA ASN A 446 15.98 -7.96 19.31
C ASN A 446 16.48 -6.50 19.35
N LYS A 447 16.83 -6.02 20.55
CA LYS A 447 17.29 -4.64 20.78
C LYS A 447 18.73 -4.40 20.29
N VAL A 448 18.92 -3.50 19.33
CA VAL A 448 20.20 -3.02 18.80
C VAL A 448 20.52 -1.62 19.37
N LYS A 449 21.79 -1.39 19.74
CA LYS A 449 22.29 -0.14 20.36
C LYS A 449 22.37 1.01 19.36
N LYS A 450 21.89 2.19 19.76
CA LYS A 450 21.96 3.46 19.00
C LYS A 450 23.39 4.03 18.97
N SER A 451 23.80 4.58 17.83
CA SER A 451 24.93 5.51 17.75
C SER A 451 24.47 6.91 17.30
N ILE A 452 24.73 7.89 18.17
CA ILE A 452 24.83 9.36 17.99
C ILE A 452 23.56 10.11 17.53
N GLU A 453 23.07 10.98 18.41
CA GLU A 453 22.23 12.13 18.05
C GLU A 453 23.05 13.09 17.18
N ASP A 454 22.80 13.06 15.87
CA ASP A 454 23.23 14.15 15.00
C ASP A 454 22.03 15.07 14.72
N GLY A 455 21.81 15.99 15.66
CA GLY A 455 20.76 17.00 15.62
C GLY A 455 20.95 18.07 14.54
N THR A 456 22.01 18.01 13.72
CA THR A 456 22.18 18.90 12.56
C THR A 456 21.11 18.63 11.51
N PHE A 457 20.91 17.37 11.11
CA PHE A 457 19.87 16.99 10.14
C PHE A 457 18.46 17.46 10.55
N VAL A 458 18.08 17.24 11.81
CA VAL A 458 16.77 17.69 12.33
C VAL A 458 16.63 19.21 12.17
N LYS A 459 17.64 19.97 12.57
CA LYS A 459 17.66 21.43 12.45
C LYS A 459 17.63 21.88 10.99
N ASP A 460 18.35 21.20 10.11
CA ASP A 460 18.42 21.54 8.68
C ASP A 460 17.07 21.34 8.00
N VAL A 461 16.39 20.22 8.28
CA VAL A 461 15.03 19.96 7.76
C VAL A 461 14.04 20.99 8.31
N GLN A 462 14.06 21.30 9.61
CA GLN A 462 13.19 22.31 10.20
C GLN A 462 13.44 23.72 9.60
N ASN A 463 14.70 24.10 9.42
CA ASN A 463 15.09 25.37 8.80
C ASN A 463 14.65 25.44 7.33
N PHE A 464 14.84 24.36 6.58
CA PHE A 464 14.42 24.26 5.19
C PHE A 464 12.90 24.43 5.04
N LYS A 465 12.10 23.73 5.86
CA LYS A 465 10.64 23.88 5.90
C LYS A 465 10.21 25.32 6.19
N LYS A 466 10.86 25.97 7.17
CA LYS A 466 10.62 27.38 7.51
C LYS A 466 10.91 28.31 6.34
N ASN A 467 11.99 28.07 5.60
CA ASN A 467 12.36 28.86 4.43
C ASN A 467 11.35 28.69 3.29
N ILE A 468 10.91 27.46 2.98
CA ILE A 468 9.84 27.20 2.00
C ILE A 468 8.57 27.96 2.39
N TYR A 469 8.14 27.87 3.64
CA TYR A 469 6.95 28.56 4.12
C TYR A 469 7.03 30.09 3.97
N ILE A 470 8.19 30.67 4.29
CA ILE A 470 8.45 32.11 4.10
C ILE A 470 8.40 32.47 2.61
N MET A 471 9.01 31.66 1.75
CA MET A 471 9.02 31.89 0.30
C MET A 471 7.61 31.81 -0.30
N GLN A 472 6.82 30.80 0.07
CA GLN A 472 5.42 30.66 -0.34
C GLN A 472 4.61 31.88 0.11
N LYS A 473 4.73 32.32 1.36
CA LYS A 473 4.04 33.53 1.85
C LYS A 473 4.44 34.79 1.10
N LYS A 474 5.73 34.97 0.79
CA LYS A 474 6.21 36.09 -0.02
C LYS A 474 5.62 36.05 -1.42
N TYR A 475 5.60 34.88 -2.06
CA TYR A 475 5.03 34.71 -3.39
C TYR A 475 3.53 34.99 -3.42
N THR A 476 2.76 34.47 -2.46
CA THR A 476 1.32 34.79 -2.32
C THR A 476 1.10 36.29 -2.11
N LYS A 477 1.94 36.94 -1.30
CA LYS A 477 1.88 38.39 -1.09
C LYS A 477 2.18 39.16 -2.37
N ILE A 478 3.22 38.79 -3.11
CA ILE A 478 3.58 39.41 -4.39
C ILE A 478 2.44 39.25 -5.40
N ASN A 479 1.82 38.07 -5.50
CA ASN A 479 0.68 37.86 -6.41
C ASN A 479 -0.54 38.68 -6.01
N ASN A 480 -0.83 38.78 -4.72
CA ASN A 480 -1.90 39.63 -4.22
C ASN A 480 -1.60 41.13 -4.48
N ASP A 481 -0.36 41.57 -4.28
CA ASP A 481 0.08 42.94 -4.55
C ASP A 481 0.09 43.22 -6.08
N TYR A 482 0.42 42.24 -6.93
CA TYR A 482 0.36 42.35 -8.38
C TYR A 482 -1.09 42.43 -8.89
N GLN A 483 -2.00 41.63 -8.35
CA GLN A 483 -3.43 41.74 -8.66
C GLN A 483 -4.01 43.08 -8.18
N LYS A 484 -3.58 43.57 -7.01
CA LYS A 484 -3.98 44.88 -6.48
C LYS A 484 -3.40 46.04 -7.30
N ASN A 485 -2.18 45.89 -7.82
CA ASN A 485 -1.54 46.87 -8.69
C ASN A 485 -2.10 46.85 -10.12
N ASN A 486 -2.56 45.71 -10.64
CA ASN A 486 -3.28 45.66 -11.92
C ASN A 486 -4.67 46.29 -11.82
N GLN A 487 -5.38 46.15 -10.69
CA GLN A 487 -6.59 46.93 -10.42
C GLN A 487 -6.32 48.44 -10.30
N ASN A 488 -5.13 48.85 -9.85
CA ASN A 488 -4.73 50.26 -9.80
C ASN A 488 -4.17 50.78 -11.15
N ASN A 489 -3.60 49.92 -12.01
CA ASN A 489 -3.09 50.29 -13.33
C ASN A 489 -4.21 50.43 -14.37
N ASP A 490 -5.33 49.73 -14.23
CA ASP A 490 -6.56 50.03 -14.99
C ASP A 490 -7.15 51.41 -14.64
N TYR A 491 -6.74 52.02 -13.51
CA TYR A 491 -7.07 53.39 -13.14
C TYR A 491 -6.10 54.43 -13.73
N ASN A 492 -4.86 54.05 -14.06
CA ASN A 492 -3.83 54.98 -14.56
C ASN A 492 -3.64 54.96 -16.10
N ASN A 493 -4.10 53.92 -16.79
CA ASN A 493 -4.02 53.84 -18.26
C ASN A 493 -5.13 54.63 -19.01
N ASN A 494 -6.00 55.36 -18.29
CA ASN A 494 -7.03 56.21 -18.90
C ASN A 494 -6.58 57.65 -19.20
N ASN A 495 -5.31 58.02 -18.97
CA ASN A 495 -4.81 59.38 -19.21
C ASN A 495 -3.99 59.58 -20.49
N PHE A 496 -3.88 58.58 -21.37
CA PHE A 496 -3.27 58.74 -22.70
C PHE A 496 -4.12 58.05 -23.79
N LYS A 497 -5.28 58.63 -24.10
CA LYS A 497 -5.97 58.52 -25.40
C LYS A 497 -7.17 59.47 -25.46
N ASN A 498 -6.90 60.76 -25.53
CA ASN A 498 -7.84 61.74 -26.10
C ASN A 498 -7.56 61.83 -27.61
N ASN A 499 -8.42 61.19 -28.41
CA ASN A 499 -8.99 61.73 -29.66
C ASN A 499 -9.77 60.64 -30.40
N SER A 500 -11.07 60.55 -30.12
CA SER A 500 -12.15 60.42 -31.11
C SER A 500 -13.47 60.22 -30.38
N ASN A 501 -14.40 61.12 -30.66
CA ASN A 501 -15.74 61.23 -30.08
C ASN A 501 -16.61 59.98 -30.33
N ASN A 502 -17.37 59.51 -29.34
CA ASN A 502 -18.78 59.89 -29.16
C ASN A 502 -19.41 59.19 -27.94
N LYS A 503 -20.30 59.93 -27.28
CA LYS A 503 -21.08 59.58 -26.08
C LYS A 503 -22.10 58.46 -26.40
N ASP A 504 -22.33 57.54 -25.46
CA ASP A 504 -23.55 57.58 -24.63
C ASP A 504 -23.62 56.49 -23.55
N ASN A 505 -23.90 56.95 -22.32
CA ASN A 505 -24.67 56.35 -21.22
C ASN A 505 -24.72 54.82 -21.07
N THR A 506 -23.99 54.24 -20.09
CA THR A 506 -24.35 52.94 -19.44
C THR A 506 -23.45 52.58 -18.23
N LYS A 507 -23.09 53.52 -17.34
CA LYS A 507 -22.30 53.19 -16.12
C LYS A 507 -23.07 53.12 -14.80
N ASP A 508 -24.33 53.57 -14.75
CA ASP A 508 -25.13 53.49 -13.51
C ASP A 508 -26.02 52.24 -13.38
N GLN A 509 -26.08 51.35 -14.38
CA GLN A 509 -26.90 50.13 -14.30
C GLN A 509 -26.17 48.89 -13.75
N ASN A 510 -24.83 48.79 -13.86
CA ASN A 510 -24.10 47.58 -13.48
C ASN A 510 -23.84 47.43 -11.97
N LYS A 511 -23.85 48.52 -11.20
CA LYS A 511 -23.64 48.46 -9.74
C LYS A 511 -24.90 48.00 -9.00
N ASN A 512 -26.08 48.34 -9.54
CA ASN A 512 -27.36 47.87 -9.00
C ASN A 512 -27.66 46.42 -9.37
N LEU A 513 -27.23 45.93 -10.55
CA LEU A 513 -27.42 44.54 -10.96
C LEU A 513 -26.64 43.55 -10.06
N ASN A 514 -25.40 43.88 -9.69
CA ASN A 514 -24.59 43.02 -8.81
C ASN A 514 -25.09 42.97 -7.35
N ASN A 515 -25.72 44.03 -6.86
CA ASN A 515 -26.36 44.01 -5.56
C ASN A 515 -27.70 43.24 -5.59
N LEU A 516 -28.45 43.34 -6.70
CA LEU A 516 -29.68 42.58 -6.89
C LEU A 516 -29.41 41.07 -6.96
N VAL A 517 -28.37 40.65 -7.69
CA VAL A 517 -27.97 39.24 -7.80
C VAL A 517 -27.54 38.67 -6.45
N LYS A 518 -26.81 39.43 -5.62
CA LYS A 518 -26.46 39.01 -4.25
C LYS A 518 -27.66 38.87 -3.34
N ILE A 519 -28.64 39.78 -3.44
CA ILE A 519 -29.88 39.71 -2.66
C ILE A 519 -30.73 38.50 -3.10
N ILE A 520 -30.83 38.25 -4.41
CA ILE A 520 -31.54 37.08 -4.96
C ILE A 520 -30.89 35.77 -4.50
N TRP A 521 -29.56 35.70 -4.45
CA TRP A 521 -28.83 34.52 -3.99
C TRP A 521 -29.09 34.24 -2.49
N VAL A 522 -29.08 35.28 -1.65
CA VAL A 522 -29.41 35.17 -0.22
C VAL A 522 -30.87 34.73 -0.02
N LEU A 523 -31.81 35.27 -0.82
CA LEU A 523 -33.22 34.86 -0.76
C LEU A 523 -33.43 33.41 -1.20
N MET A 524 -32.69 32.91 -2.20
CA MET A 524 -32.76 31.49 -2.60
C MET A 524 -32.25 30.55 -1.51
N VAL A 525 -31.16 30.91 -0.83
CA VAL A 525 -30.64 30.12 0.30
C VAL A 525 -31.64 30.10 1.45
N LEU A 526 -32.26 31.24 1.79
CA LEU A 526 -33.28 31.31 2.84
C LEU A 526 -34.55 30.51 2.48
N LEU A 527 -34.98 30.51 1.22
CA LEU A 527 -36.09 29.68 0.74
C LEU A 527 -35.77 28.18 0.79
N GLY A 528 -34.54 27.78 0.48
CA GLY A 528 -34.07 26.39 0.59
C GLY A 528 -34.07 25.89 2.04
N VAL A 529 -33.57 26.72 2.97
CA VAL A 529 -33.60 26.42 4.41
C VAL A 529 -35.03 26.34 4.93
N PHE A 530 -35.92 27.26 4.50
CA PHE A 530 -37.33 27.22 4.88
C PHE A 530 -38.05 25.96 4.35
N SER A 531 -37.76 25.54 3.12
CA SER A 531 -38.30 24.30 2.54
C SER A 531 -37.85 23.05 3.31
N LEU A 532 -36.59 23.00 3.76
CA LEU A 532 -36.07 21.92 4.59
C LEU A 532 -36.74 21.88 5.97
N VAL A 533 -36.94 23.04 6.60
CA VAL A 533 -37.63 23.14 7.89
C VAL A 533 -39.11 22.73 7.78
N VAL A 534 -39.80 23.15 6.71
CA VAL A 534 -41.19 22.72 6.44
C VAL A 534 -41.27 21.22 6.14
N SER A 535 -40.30 20.67 5.41
CA SER A 535 -40.22 19.23 5.13
C SER A 535 -39.99 18.41 6.41
N PHE A 536 -39.06 18.86 7.27
CA PHE A 536 -38.84 18.25 8.59
C PHE A 536 -40.07 18.35 9.49
N TYR A 537 -40.74 19.50 9.49
CA TYR A 537 -41.98 19.70 10.25
C TYR A 537 -43.12 18.78 9.73
N TYR A 538 -43.22 18.57 8.42
CA TYR A 538 -44.21 17.68 7.82
C TYR A 538 -43.92 16.21 8.11
N ILE A 539 -42.64 15.80 8.05
CA ILE A 539 -42.18 14.46 8.44
C ILE A 539 -42.48 14.21 9.92
N TYR A 540 -42.13 15.16 10.80
CA TYR A 540 -42.40 15.07 12.24
C TYR A 540 -43.91 15.00 12.54
N ARG A 541 -44.74 15.78 11.84
CA ARG A 541 -46.20 15.76 11.99
C ARG A 541 -46.82 14.46 11.49
N ASN A 542 -46.33 13.88 10.40
CA ASN A 542 -46.77 12.57 9.91
C ASN A 542 -46.35 11.43 10.84
N PHE A 543 -45.15 11.51 11.42
CA PHE A 543 -44.71 10.56 12.45
C PHE A 543 -45.60 10.61 13.69
N LYS A 544 -46.07 11.80 14.08
CA LYS A 544 -46.98 11.99 15.22
C LYS A 544 -48.45 11.64 14.92
N LYS A 545 -48.88 11.69 13.65
CA LYS A 545 -50.24 11.31 13.22
C LYS A 545 -50.44 9.80 13.03
N ASN A 546 -49.36 9.07 12.75
CA ASN A 546 -49.37 7.61 12.56
C ASN A 546 -48.92 6.82 13.81
N TYR A 547 -48.79 7.50 14.94
CA TYR A 547 -48.51 6.85 16.22
C TYR A 547 -49.82 6.52 16.93
N ASP A 548 -50.30 5.28 16.76
CA ASP A 548 -51.47 4.74 17.46
C ASP A 548 -51.02 4.03 18.76
N PRO A 549 -51.40 4.51 19.95
CA PRO A 549 -51.02 3.87 21.22
C PRO A 549 -51.82 2.59 21.55
N LYS A 550 -52.69 2.07 20.66
CA LYS A 550 -53.66 1.01 20.98
C LYS A 550 -53.44 -0.38 20.36
N LEU A 551 -52.26 -0.72 19.87
CA LEU A 551 -52.02 -2.03 19.21
C LEU A 551 -51.16 -3.03 20.00
N ILE A 552 -51.10 -2.93 21.33
CA ILE A 552 -50.53 -4.00 22.18
C ILE A 552 -51.44 -4.25 23.39
N GLN A 553 -52.33 -5.25 23.25
CA GLN A 553 -53.11 -6.02 24.25
C GLN A 553 -54.33 -6.55 23.48
N LEU A 554 -54.55 -7.86 23.25
CA LEU A 554 -54.60 -9.01 24.15
C LEU A 554 -54.40 -10.31 23.33
N ASP A 555 -53.71 -11.31 23.91
CA ASP A 555 -54.37 -12.47 24.51
C ASP A 555 -53.33 -13.32 25.25
N ASP A 556 -53.30 -13.11 26.57
CA ASP A 556 -52.87 -14.11 27.54
C ASP A 556 -54.06 -15.05 27.78
N GLN A 557 -53.83 -16.37 27.70
CA GLN A 557 -54.54 -17.36 28.51
C GLN A 557 -53.51 -18.33 29.11
N ASP A 558 -53.30 -18.09 30.39
CA ASP A 558 -52.89 -18.93 31.53
C ASP A 558 -52.63 -20.44 31.30
N ASP A 559 -51.51 -20.96 31.83
CA ASP A 559 -51.53 -21.56 33.17
C ASP A 559 -50.11 -21.90 33.69
N ASP A 560 -49.82 -21.28 34.84
CA ASP A 560 -49.09 -21.76 36.04
C ASP A 560 -47.74 -22.52 35.91
N LEU A 561 -46.68 -21.91 36.48
CA LEU A 561 -45.82 -22.47 37.55
C LEU A 561 -44.47 -21.74 37.66
N THR A 562 -44.30 -21.08 38.80
CA THR A 562 -43.05 -20.76 39.54
C THR A 562 -41.70 -21.23 38.96
N ILE A 563 -40.74 -20.30 38.78
CA ILE A 563 -39.39 -20.28 39.42
C ILE A 563 -38.45 -19.29 38.67
N GLY A 564 -37.97 -18.28 39.40
CA GLY A 564 -36.54 -17.93 39.45
C GLY A 564 -35.88 -17.17 38.29
N ASN A 565 -35.51 -15.92 38.58
CA ASN A 565 -34.38 -15.19 37.97
C ASN A 565 -33.16 -16.09 37.69
N LYS A 566 -33.00 -16.54 36.43
CA LYS A 566 -31.74 -17.03 35.86
C LYS A 566 -31.83 -16.93 34.33
N GLN A 567 -31.30 -15.85 33.73
CA GLN A 567 -30.56 -15.85 32.45
C GLN A 567 -30.11 -14.46 31.99
N GLN A 568 -29.61 -13.64 32.92
CA GLN A 568 -28.72 -12.52 32.58
C GLN A 568 -27.37 -12.57 33.31
N ASN A 569 -27.07 -13.70 33.97
CA ASN A 569 -25.77 -14.01 34.57
C ASN A 569 -25.07 -15.21 33.91
N GLN A 570 -25.40 -15.53 32.65
CA GLN A 570 -24.82 -16.67 31.91
C GLN A 570 -24.16 -16.31 30.56
N ARG A 571 -23.97 -15.03 30.23
CA ARG A 571 -23.08 -14.62 29.11
C ARG A 571 -21.83 -13.84 29.51
N ASN A 572 -21.73 -13.43 30.77
CA ASN A 572 -20.52 -12.79 31.31
C ASN A 572 -19.63 -13.78 32.10
N ASN A 573 -19.98 -15.07 32.19
CA ASN A 573 -19.20 -16.10 32.88
C ASN A 573 -18.61 -17.19 31.95
N GLU A 574 -18.79 -17.09 30.62
CA GLU A 574 -18.10 -17.95 29.64
C GLU A 574 -16.88 -17.26 28.98
N LEU A 575 -16.63 -15.99 29.31
CA LEU A 575 -15.43 -15.23 28.91
C LEU A 575 -14.43 -15.01 30.07
N GLN A 576 -14.66 -15.65 31.23
CA GLN A 576 -13.72 -15.63 32.38
C GLN A 576 -13.33 -17.04 32.87
N SER A 577 -13.77 -18.11 32.18
CA SER A 577 -13.40 -19.50 32.53
C SER A 577 -12.43 -20.17 31.55
N SER A 578 -12.07 -19.55 30.42
CA SER A 578 -10.96 -20.02 29.57
C SER A 578 -9.58 -19.56 30.04
N ASP A 579 -9.51 -18.43 30.76
CA ASP A 579 -8.25 -17.82 31.21
C ASP A 579 -7.76 -18.35 32.57
N HIS A 580 -8.49 -19.27 33.19
CA HIS A 580 -8.11 -19.95 34.45
C HIS A 580 -7.83 -21.46 34.32
N GLN A 581 -7.94 -22.04 33.12
CA GLN A 581 -7.43 -23.39 32.84
C GLN A 581 -6.10 -23.42 32.07
N GLN A 582 -5.57 -22.28 31.63
CA GLN A 582 -4.21 -22.19 31.07
C GLN A 582 -3.11 -21.86 32.10
N ILE A 583 -3.45 -21.51 33.34
CA ILE A 583 -2.45 -21.19 34.38
C ILE A 583 -2.21 -22.38 35.35
N GLN A 584 -3.03 -23.43 35.34
CA GLN A 584 -2.83 -24.64 36.16
C GLN A 584 -2.27 -25.88 35.43
N MET A 585 -1.91 -25.77 34.14
CA MET A 585 -1.14 -26.82 33.43
C MET A 585 0.34 -26.48 33.22
N GLN A 586 0.80 -25.30 33.64
CA GLN A 586 2.22 -24.92 33.62
C GLN A 586 2.95 -25.12 34.97
N GLU A 587 2.22 -25.40 36.07
CA GLU A 587 2.84 -25.72 37.37
C GLU A 587 2.90 -27.23 37.70
N SER A 588 2.31 -28.09 36.86
CA SER A 588 2.39 -29.57 37.00
C SER A 588 3.37 -30.25 36.04
N VAL A 589 4.00 -29.48 35.13
CA VAL A 589 5.07 -29.97 34.24
C VAL A 589 6.47 -29.63 34.78
N ASN A 590 6.61 -28.61 35.64
CA ASN A 590 7.90 -28.20 36.22
C ASN A 590 8.30 -28.94 37.52
N ASN A 591 7.52 -29.92 37.99
CA ASN A 591 7.85 -30.72 39.18
C ASN A 591 8.18 -32.20 38.88
N ASN A 592 8.25 -32.61 37.60
CA ASN A 592 8.69 -33.95 37.20
C ASN A 592 10.04 -33.99 36.48
N GLU A 593 10.75 -32.86 36.32
CA GLU A 593 12.13 -32.81 35.78
C GLU A 593 13.22 -32.58 36.85
N ILE A 594 12.86 -32.54 38.15
CA ILE A 594 13.83 -32.44 39.27
C ILE A 594 13.97 -33.75 40.06
N GLN A 595 13.28 -34.82 39.67
CA GLN A 595 13.40 -36.15 40.30
C GLN A 595 13.89 -37.26 39.37
N GLN A 596 14.76 -36.92 38.41
CA GLN A 596 15.44 -37.93 37.57
C GLN A 596 16.92 -37.60 37.25
N ASN A 597 17.62 -36.96 38.19
CA ASN A 597 19.08 -36.77 38.13
C ASN A 597 19.78 -37.00 39.48
N HIS A 598 19.41 -38.08 40.18
CA HIS A 598 20.22 -38.63 41.26
C HIS A 598 20.13 -40.16 41.23
N LEU A 599 20.94 -40.77 40.36
CA LEU A 599 21.51 -42.14 40.46
C LEU A 599 22.33 -42.48 39.21
N GLU A 600 23.38 -41.70 38.94
CA GLU A 600 24.60 -42.18 38.26
C GLU A 600 25.80 -41.38 38.81
N ASN A 601 26.11 -41.62 40.09
CA ASN A 601 27.45 -41.76 40.66
C ASN A 601 27.33 -41.99 42.17
N VAL A 602 27.64 -43.23 42.56
CA VAL A 602 27.58 -43.88 43.89
C VAL A 602 26.21 -44.42 44.29
#